data_AF-A0A2V9QP97-F1
#
_entry.id   AF-A0A2V9QP97-F1
#
_cell.length_a   1.000
_cell.length_b   1.000
_cell.length_c   1.000
_cell.angle_alpha   90.00
_cell.angle_beta   90.00
_cell.angle_gamma   90.00
#
_symmetry.space_group_name_H-M   'P 1'
#
loop_
_entity.id
_entity.type
_entity.pdbx_description
1 polymer ?
#
loop_
_entity_poly.entity_id
_entity_poly.type
_entity_poly.pdbx_seq_one_letter_code
_entity_poly.pdbx_strand_id
1 'polypeptide(L)'
;MFLAVGFGAAQTSSHTSTNAAKVAADLQSRAKRYLEFRKRVAGSGPNSTATPAKITSAQRELANKIRVARAGAKQGEIFTPEIAQYVRRQIGSRLEGRDGDRIRASLRHAEPVSITLQINQSYPENIPLQSTPPSLLLSLPELPAGLEYRLVGRELVLRDVDANIVVDYVTNALPG
;
A
#
# COMPACT_ATOMS: atom_id res chain seq x y z
N MET A 1 -33.70 24.64 -44.24
CA MET A 1 -34.46 23.64 -43.44
C MET A 1 -33.90 22.28 -43.85
N PHE A 2 -33.05 21.55 -43.12
CA PHE A 2 -32.59 21.44 -41.72
C PHE A 2 -31.04 21.25 -41.72
N LEU A 3 -30.18 21.76 -40.80
CA LEU A 3 -29.83 21.31 -39.42
C LEU A 3 -29.80 19.77 -39.26
N ALA A 4 -28.86 19.05 -38.64
CA ALA A 4 -27.69 19.31 -37.79
C ALA A 4 -26.83 18.01 -37.82
N VAL A 5 -25.49 18.09 -37.79
CA VAL A 5 -24.58 17.80 -36.64
C VAL A 5 -24.68 16.40 -36.03
N GLY A 6 -23.53 15.73 -35.91
CA GLY A 6 -23.37 14.56 -35.03
C GLY A 6 -21.97 13.95 -35.06
N PHE A 7 -20.94 14.66 -34.60
CA PHE A 7 -19.66 14.05 -34.21
C PHE A 7 -19.42 14.27 -32.72
N GLY A 8 -19.10 13.19 -32.00
CA GLY A 8 -18.33 13.27 -30.76
C GLY A 8 -18.93 12.54 -29.57
N ALA A 9 -18.44 11.32 -29.30
CA ALA A 9 -18.20 10.79 -27.95
C ALA A 9 -17.49 9.43 -28.02
N ALA A 10 -16.15 9.41 -28.03
CA ALA A 10 -15.38 8.17 -27.83
C ALA A 10 -13.94 8.37 -27.28
N GLN A 11 -13.61 9.51 -26.67
CA GLN A 11 -12.21 9.82 -26.28
C GLN A 11 -11.92 9.84 -24.76
N THR A 12 -12.88 9.54 -23.89
CA THR A 12 -12.69 9.63 -22.43
C THR A 12 -12.11 8.36 -21.78
N SER A 13 -12.36 7.17 -22.35
CA SER A 13 -11.97 5.88 -21.77
C SER A 13 -10.46 5.62 -21.86
N SER A 14 -9.83 5.97 -22.99
CA SER A 14 -8.41 5.72 -23.28
C SER A 14 -7.46 6.67 -22.55
N HIS A 15 -7.84 7.93 -22.37
CA HIS A 15 -7.06 8.90 -21.57
C HIS A 15 -7.04 8.54 -20.08
N THR A 16 -8.17 8.09 -19.54
CA THR A 16 -8.29 7.71 -18.12
C THR A 16 -7.48 6.44 -17.81
N SER A 17 -7.51 5.43 -18.69
CA SER A 17 -6.72 4.20 -18.52
C SER A 17 -5.22 4.43 -18.67
N THR A 18 -4.80 5.29 -19.61
CA THR A 18 -3.39 5.66 -19.79
C THR A 18 -2.84 6.43 -18.58
N ASN A 19 -3.65 7.29 -17.96
CA ASN A 19 -3.27 7.98 -16.74
C ASN A 19 -3.13 6.99 -15.56
N ALA A 20 -4.13 6.11 -15.35
CA ALA A 20 -4.09 5.09 -14.32
C ALA A 20 -2.83 4.20 -14.38
N ALA A 21 -2.44 3.76 -15.59
CA ALA A 21 -1.23 2.97 -15.79
C ALA A 21 0.05 3.74 -15.40
N LYS A 22 0.12 5.04 -15.70
CA LYS A 22 1.25 5.90 -15.30
C LYS A 22 1.35 6.06 -13.79
N VAL A 23 0.23 6.27 -13.10
CA VAL A 23 0.19 6.40 -11.63
C VAL A 23 0.58 5.08 -10.95
N ALA A 24 0.11 3.94 -11.48
CA ALA A 24 0.50 2.62 -11.00
C ALA A 24 2.01 2.38 -11.19
N ALA A 25 2.56 2.76 -12.34
CA ALA A 25 4.00 2.64 -12.61
C ALA A 25 4.84 3.56 -11.70
N ASP A 26 4.37 4.77 -11.38
CA ASP A 26 5.06 5.66 -10.42
C ASP A 26 5.09 5.04 -9.01
N LEU A 27 3.98 4.49 -8.53
CA LEU A 27 3.95 3.75 -7.26
C LEU A 27 4.97 2.61 -7.25
N GLN A 28 4.99 1.78 -8.30
CA GLN A 28 5.94 0.67 -8.39
C GLN A 28 7.40 1.18 -8.43
N SER A 29 7.67 2.27 -9.16
CA SER A 29 9.01 2.88 -9.20
C SER A 29 9.45 3.39 -7.82
N ARG A 30 8.56 4.04 -7.07
CA ARG A 30 8.86 4.56 -5.72
C ARG A 30 9.10 3.42 -4.73
N ALA A 31 8.26 2.38 -4.78
CA ALA A 31 8.42 1.17 -3.99
C ALA A 31 9.77 0.47 -4.26
N LYS A 32 10.18 0.34 -5.53
CA LYS A 32 11.50 -0.19 -5.90
C LYS A 32 12.65 0.67 -5.37
N ARG A 33 12.59 1.99 -5.54
CA ARG A 33 13.60 2.92 -5.01
C ARG A 33 13.75 2.82 -3.49
N TYR A 34 12.65 2.62 -2.76
CA TYR A 34 12.71 2.36 -1.33
C TYR A 34 13.49 1.08 -1.00
N LEU A 35 13.24 -0.03 -1.71
CA LEU A 35 13.95 -1.30 -1.47
C LEU A 35 15.44 -1.21 -1.84
N GLU A 36 15.78 -0.50 -2.91
CA GLU A 36 17.18 -0.21 -3.28
C GLU A 36 17.87 0.62 -2.20
N PHE A 37 17.21 1.67 -1.72
CA PHE A 37 17.68 2.47 -0.59
C PHE A 37 17.91 1.60 0.65
N ARG A 38 16.90 0.79 1.04
CA ARG A 38 16.97 -0.14 2.18
C ARG A 38 18.18 -1.06 2.06
N LYS A 39 18.36 -1.68 0.90
CA LYS A 39 19.48 -2.57 0.63
C LYS A 39 20.83 -1.88 0.80
N ARG A 40 20.96 -0.62 0.34
CA ARG A 40 22.19 0.17 0.45
C ARG A 40 22.51 0.58 1.89
N VAL A 41 21.52 0.95 2.70
CA VAL A 41 21.75 1.52 4.05
C VAL A 41 21.68 0.49 5.17
N ALA A 42 20.94 -0.59 4.99
CA ALA A 42 20.62 -1.55 6.05
C ALA A 42 20.94 -3.01 5.65
N GLY A 43 21.03 -3.31 4.36
CA GLY A 43 21.31 -4.64 3.82
C GLY A 43 20.05 -5.40 3.38
N SER A 44 20.20 -6.71 3.18
CA SER A 44 19.10 -7.61 2.84
C SER A 44 18.25 -7.96 4.07
N GLY A 45 17.04 -8.49 3.82
CA GLY A 45 16.16 -8.98 4.88
C GLY A 45 16.74 -10.18 5.65
N PRO A 46 16.14 -10.53 6.80
CA PRO A 46 16.53 -11.70 7.59
C PRO A 46 16.50 -12.98 6.77
N ASN A 47 17.41 -13.91 7.06
CA ASN A 47 17.34 -15.25 6.48
C ASN A 47 16.13 -16.01 7.05
N SER A 48 15.18 -16.37 6.18
CA SER A 48 13.94 -17.06 6.55
C SER A 48 14.15 -18.48 7.11
N THR A 49 15.33 -19.09 6.91
CA THR A 49 15.67 -20.42 7.46
C THR A 49 16.39 -20.36 8.82
N ALA A 50 16.63 -19.15 9.36
CA ALA A 50 17.23 -18.99 10.67
C ALA A 50 16.23 -19.27 11.80
N THR A 51 16.73 -19.35 13.04
CA THR A 51 15.87 -19.50 14.21
C THR A 51 15.00 -18.24 14.41
N PRO A 52 13.78 -18.35 15.00
CA PRO A 52 12.92 -17.20 15.23
C PRO A 52 13.62 -16.04 15.95
N ALA A 53 14.41 -16.34 16.98
CA ALA A 53 15.18 -15.32 17.71
C ALA A 53 16.19 -14.58 16.82
N LYS A 54 16.87 -15.29 15.90
CA LYS A 54 17.79 -14.68 14.94
C LYS A 54 17.05 -13.82 13.91
N ILE A 55 15.88 -14.28 13.45
CA ILE A 55 15.02 -13.52 12.53
C ILE A 55 14.57 -12.21 13.20
N THR A 56 14.02 -12.28 14.41
CA THR A 56 13.57 -11.10 15.16
C THR A 56 14.72 -10.13 15.45
N SER A 57 15.90 -10.64 15.81
CA SER A 57 17.10 -9.80 16.03
C SER A 57 17.52 -9.07 14.76
N ALA A 58 17.62 -9.80 13.63
CA ALA A 58 18.01 -9.22 12.35
C ALA A 58 16.96 -8.21 11.83
N GLN A 59 15.67 -8.51 11.99
CA GLN A 59 14.58 -7.60 11.65
C GLN A 59 14.69 -6.29 12.45
N ARG A 60 14.93 -6.37 13.76
CA ARG A 60 15.08 -5.19 14.61
C ARG A 60 16.31 -4.36 14.23
N GLU A 61 17.43 -5.01 13.93
CA GLU A 61 18.64 -4.33 13.46
C GLU A 61 18.40 -3.61 12.13
N LEU A 62 17.76 -4.29 11.18
CA LEU A 62 17.38 -3.74 9.88
C LEU A 62 16.48 -2.50 10.05
N ALA A 63 15.43 -2.63 10.87
CA ALA A 63 14.50 -1.54 11.19
C ALA A 63 15.22 -0.32 11.78
N ASN A 64 16.16 -0.54 12.71
CA ASN A 64 16.90 0.55 13.34
C ASN A 64 17.79 1.30 12.35
N LYS A 65 18.52 0.58 11.47
CA LYS A 65 19.33 1.22 10.42
C LYS A 65 18.47 2.04 9.47
N ILE A 66 17.30 1.52 9.08
CA ILE A 66 16.37 2.24 8.22
C ILE A 66 15.85 3.51 8.91
N ARG A 67 15.44 3.43 10.19
CA ARG A 67 14.97 4.60 10.96
C ARG A 67 15.99 5.72 11.01
N VAL A 68 17.25 5.39 11.30
CA VAL A 68 18.34 6.37 11.33
C VAL A 68 18.52 7.01 9.95
N ALA A 69 18.56 6.19 8.90
CA ALA A 69 18.73 6.70 7.53
C ALA A 69 17.50 7.46 6.99
N ARG A 70 16.31 7.24 7.56
CA ARG A 70 15.02 7.88 7.21
C ARG A 70 14.51 8.83 8.30
N ALA A 71 15.38 9.40 9.13
CA ALA A 71 14.96 10.21 10.30
C ALA A 71 14.04 11.41 9.96
N GLY A 72 14.03 11.88 8.71
CA GLY A 72 13.15 12.94 8.21
C GLY A 72 12.08 12.50 7.21
N ALA A 73 11.87 11.19 7.04
CA ALA A 73 10.93 10.69 6.04
C ALA A 73 9.49 11.10 6.37
N LYS A 74 8.76 11.53 5.34
CA LYS A 74 7.38 12.03 5.47
C LYS A 74 6.38 11.07 4.83
N GLN A 75 5.16 11.13 5.34
CA GLN A 75 4.03 10.49 4.67
C GLN A 75 3.87 11.09 3.26
N GLY A 76 3.59 10.22 2.29
CA GLY A 76 3.34 10.60 0.90
C GLY A 76 4.58 10.65 0.01
N GLU A 77 5.74 10.21 0.50
CA GLU A 77 6.93 10.02 -0.34
C GLU A 77 6.74 8.91 -1.38
N ILE A 78 5.99 7.86 -1.02
CA ILE A 78 5.63 6.75 -1.91
C ILE A 78 4.19 6.92 -2.38
N PHE A 79 3.25 7.09 -1.44
CA PHE A 79 1.86 7.40 -1.73
C PHE A 79 1.66 8.90 -1.91
N THR A 80 2.22 9.45 -2.99
CA THR A 80 1.97 10.85 -3.36
C THR A 80 0.47 11.15 -3.40
N PRO A 81 0.03 12.42 -3.32
CA PRO A 81 -1.39 12.75 -3.35
C PRO A 81 -2.14 12.11 -4.54
N GLU A 82 -1.52 12.05 -5.70
CA GLU A 82 -2.07 11.42 -6.90
C GLU A 82 -2.18 9.89 -6.75
N ILE A 83 -1.14 9.22 -6.25
CA ILE A 83 -1.15 7.78 -6.01
C ILE A 83 -2.18 7.43 -4.93
N ALA A 84 -2.23 8.20 -3.83
CA ALA A 84 -3.18 7.99 -2.75
C ALA A 84 -4.63 8.13 -3.26
N GLN A 85 -4.91 9.10 -4.13
CA GLN A 85 -6.21 9.25 -4.78
C GLN A 85 -6.52 8.07 -5.70
N TYR A 86 -5.54 7.63 -6.50
CA TYR A 86 -5.68 6.45 -7.34
C TYR A 86 -6.00 5.19 -6.54
N VAL A 87 -5.28 4.94 -5.45
CA VAL A 87 -5.52 3.80 -4.54
C VAL A 87 -6.92 3.84 -3.94
N ARG A 88 -7.37 5.01 -3.45
CA ARG A 88 -8.74 5.18 -2.93
C ARG A 88 -9.80 4.84 -3.99
N ARG A 89 -9.59 5.27 -5.23
CA ARG A 89 -10.51 4.92 -6.34
C ARG A 89 -10.54 3.42 -6.60
N GLN A 90 -9.39 2.75 -6.65
CA GLN A 90 -9.35 1.28 -6.86
C GLN A 90 -10.10 0.53 -5.75
N ILE A 91 -9.86 0.92 -4.50
CA ILE A 91 -10.56 0.35 -3.34
C ILE A 91 -12.06 0.60 -3.43
N GLY A 92 -12.47 1.85 -3.67
CA GLY A 92 -13.88 2.24 -3.81
C GLY A 92 -14.59 1.45 -4.90
N SER A 93 -14.02 1.40 -6.12
CA SER A 93 -14.59 0.65 -7.23
C SER A 93 -14.71 -0.85 -6.97
N ARG A 94 -13.82 -1.45 -6.16
CA ARG A 94 -13.99 -2.85 -5.74
C ARG A 94 -15.09 -3.05 -4.72
N LEU A 95 -15.24 -2.11 -3.79
CA LEU A 95 -16.32 -2.14 -2.82
C LEU A 95 -17.69 -1.90 -3.47
N GLU A 96 -17.75 -1.12 -4.55
CA GLU A 96 -18.98 -0.92 -5.34
C GLU A 96 -19.27 -2.09 -6.29
N GLY A 97 -18.25 -2.91 -6.58
CA GLY A 97 -18.36 -4.05 -7.49
C GLY A 97 -19.00 -5.30 -6.87
N ARG A 98 -19.06 -6.37 -7.68
CA ARG A 98 -19.69 -7.65 -7.34
C ARG A 98 -19.20 -8.28 -6.03
N ASP A 99 -17.92 -8.09 -5.69
CA ASP A 99 -17.32 -8.65 -4.47
C ASP A 99 -17.46 -7.73 -3.25
N GLY A 100 -18.09 -6.57 -3.41
CA GLY A 100 -18.17 -5.53 -2.39
C GLY A 100 -18.76 -5.98 -1.07
N ASP A 101 -19.87 -6.72 -1.10
CA ASP A 101 -20.51 -7.23 0.12
C ASP A 101 -19.63 -8.25 0.85
N ARG A 102 -18.91 -9.10 0.11
CA ARG A 102 -17.96 -10.06 0.68
C ARG A 102 -16.78 -9.34 1.33
N ILE A 103 -16.22 -8.34 0.64
CA ILE A 103 -15.12 -7.53 1.17
C ILE A 103 -15.58 -6.80 2.43
N ARG A 104 -16.74 -6.12 2.41
CA ARG A 104 -17.31 -5.44 3.57
C ARG A 104 -17.55 -6.41 4.74
N ALA A 105 -18.07 -7.61 4.48
CA ALA A 105 -18.25 -8.63 5.51
C ALA A 105 -16.92 -9.04 6.15
N SER A 106 -15.90 -9.33 5.34
CA SER A 106 -14.55 -9.64 5.84
C SER A 106 -13.97 -8.50 6.67
N LEU A 107 -14.18 -7.25 6.26
CA LEU A 107 -13.72 -6.07 7.01
C LEU A 107 -14.49 -5.84 8.32
N ARG A 108 -15.78 -6.19 8.40
CA ARG A 108 -16.56 -6.08 9.66
C ARG A 108 -16.18 -7.11 10.72
N HIS A 109 -15.69 -8.28 10.30
CA HIS A 109 -15.18 -9.30 11.21
C HIS A 109 -13.74 -9.02 11.66
N ALA A 110 -13.14 -7.95 11.17
CA ALA A 110 -11.86 -7.48 11.66
C ALA A 110 -12.04 -6.82 13.03
N GLU A 111 -11.39 -7.35 14.07
CA GLU A 111 -11.13 -6.67 15.34
C GLU A 111 -10.72 -5.20 15.11
N PRO A 112 -11.32 -4.22 15.80
CA PRO A 112 -10.98 -2.82 15.65
C PRO A 112 -9.55 -2.57 16.14
N VAL A 113 -8.69 -2.16 15.20
CA VAL A 113 -7.32 -1.76 15.49
C VAL A 113 -7.25 -0.24 15.57
N SER A 114 -7.00 0.28 16.78
CA SER A 114 -6.66 1.69 16.97
C SER A 114 -5.16 1.81 17.19
N ILE A 115 -4.43 2.17 16.12
CA ILE A 115 -3.00 2.49 16.21
C ILE A 115 -2.74 3.86 15.63
N THR A 116 -1.80 4.59 16.24
CA THR A 116 -1.28 5.82 15.64
C THR A 116 -0.22 5.42 14.62
N LEU A 117 -0.58 5.45 13.34
CA LEU A 117 0.36 5.19 12.25
C LEU A 117 1.43 6.29 12.21
N GLN A 118 2.70 5.87 12.19
CA GLN A 118 3.84 6.76 12.07
C GLN A 118 4.89 6.14 11.13
N ILE A 119 5.48 6.99 10.29
CA ILE A 119 6.53 6.58 9.36
C ILE A 119 7.72 6.01 10.13
N ASN A 120 8.27 4.89 9.63
CA ASN A 120 9.35 4.09 10.20
C ASN A 120 9.05 3.44 11.56
N GLN A 121 7.84 3.58 12.11
CA GLN A 121 7.47 2.89 13.34
C GLN A 121 7.31 1.39 13.08
N SER A 122 7.60 0.56 14.09
CA SER A 122 7.34 -0.88 13.99
C SER A 122 5.87 -1.12 13.79
N TYR A 123 5.52 -1.97 12.82
CA TYR A 123 4.16 -2.45 12.70
C TYR A 123 3.88 -3.47 13.83
N PRO A 124 2.75 -3.38 14.54
CA PRO A 124 2.48 -4.22 15.70
C PRO A 124 2.51 -5.71 15.37
N GLU A 125 3.22 -6.50 16.19
CA GLU A 125 3.36 -7.95 16.02
C GLU A 125 2.21 -8.74 16.67
N ASN A 126 1.52 -8.13 17.64
CA ASN A 126 0.48 -8.73 18.48
C ASN A 126 -0.94 -8.54 17.95
N ILE A 127 -1.10 -7.79 16.87
CA ILE A 127 -2.38 -7.67 16.20
C ILE A 127 -2.48 -8.92 15.31
N PRO A 128 -3.53 -9.76 15.47
CA PRO A 128 -3.75 -10.88 14.57
C PRO A 128 -3.58 -10.35 13.15
N LEU A 129 -2.74 -10.98 12.34
CA LEU A 129 -2.51 -10.63 10.94
C LEU A 129 -3.88 -10.61 10.25
N GLN A 130 -4.56 -9.48 10.32
CA GLN A 130 -5.82 -9.30 9.64
C GLN A 130 -5.45 -9.32 8.18
N SER A 131 -5.75 -10.45 7.57
CA SER A 131 -5.56 -10.66 6.15
C SER A 131 -6.39 -9.60 5.47
N THR A 132 -5.72 -8.60 4.90
CA THR A 132 -6.36 -7.68 3.96
C THR A 132 -7.07 -8.57 2.92
N PRO A 133 -8.38 -8.45 2.72
CA PRO A 133 -9.13 -9.38 1.89
C PRO A 133 -8.42 -9.56 0.54
N PRO A 134 -8.05 -10.79 0.13
CA PRO A 134 -7.26 -11.00 -1.08
C PRO A 134 -7.88 -10.36 -2.32
N SER A 135 -9.21 -10.38 -2.40
CA SER A 135 -9.99 -9.72 -3.46
C SER A 135 -9.76 -8.20 -3.53
N LEU A 136 -9.45 -7.54 -2.41
CA LEU A 136 -9.10 -6.13 -2.39
C LEU A 136 -7.65 -5.91 -2.84
N LEU A 137 -6.71 -6.76 -2.42
CA LEU A 137 -5.30 -6.69 -2.85
C LEU A 137 -5.16 -6.82 -4.38
N LEU A 138 -5.98 -7.65 -5.01
CA LEU A 138 -6.02 -7.84 -6.47
C LEU A 138 -6.41 -6.58 -7.27
N SER A 139 -6.86 -5.51 -6.61
CA SER A 139 -7.17 -4.23 -7.27
C SER A 139 -6.09 -3.18 -7.15
N LEU A 140 -5.11 -3.41 -6.29
CA LEU A 140 -4.02 -2.50 -6.05
C LEU A 140 -2.86 -2.81 -7.02
N PRO A 141 -2.04 -1.81 -7.39
CA PRO A 141 -0.84 -2.08 -8.16
C PRO A 141 0.07 -3.06 -7.42
N GLU A 142 0.66 -3.99 -8.17
CA GLU A 142 1.59 -4.96 -7.62
C GLU A 142 2.78 -4.27 -6.94
N LEU A 143 3.16 -4.81 -5.78
CA LEU A 143 4.33 -4.38 -5.04
C LEU A 143 5.52 -5.30 -5.35
N PRO A 144 6.76 -4.76 -5.37
CA PRO A 144 7.94 -5.60 -5.39
C PRO A 144 8.02 -6.46 -4.12
N ALA A 145 8.64 -7.63 -4.23
CA ALA A 145 8.88 -8.52 -3.09
C ALA A 145 9.62 -7.78 -1.96
N GLY A 146 9.17 -8.00 -0.72
CA GLY A 146 9.66 -7.30 0.48
C GLY A 146 8.77 -6.14 0.94
N LEU A 147 7.78 -5.73 0.13
CA LEU A 147 6.74 -4.79 0.52
C LEU A 147 5.37 -5.45 0.45
N GLU A 148 4.46 -5.02 1.33
CA GLU A 148 3.07 -5.47 1.33
C GLU A 148 2.11 -4.34 1.70
N TYR A 149 0.87 -4.45 1.22
CA TYR A 149 -0.23 -3.62 1.69
C TYR A 149 -0.86 -4.25 2.94
N ARG A 150 -1.22 -3.41 3.90
CA ARG A 150 -2.02 -3.78 5.06
C ARG A 150 -3.15 -2.79 5.25
N LEU A 151 -4.34 -3.26 5.59
CA LEU A 151 -5.38 -2.41 6.13
C LEU A 151 -5.27 -2.35 7.64
N VAL A 152 -5.30 -1.13 8.17
CA VAL A 152 -5.44 -0.87 9.59
C VAL A 152 -6.57 0.14 9.74
N GLY A 153 -7.65 -0.24 10.44
CA GLY A 153 -8.84 0.59 10.50
C GLY A 153 -9.32 0.98 9.10
N ARG A 154 -9.22 2.28 8.77
CA ARG A 154 -9.58 2.84 7.45
C ARG A 154 -8.36 3.24 6.62
N GLU A 155 -7.16 3.01 7.12
CA GLU A 155 -5.91 3.34 6.45
C GLU A 155 -5.36 2.16 5.65
N LEU A 156 -4.70 2.47 4.52
CA LEU A 156 -3.88 1.51 3.80
C LEU A 156 -2.41 1.80 4.10
N VAL A 157 -1.75 0.84 4.72
CA VAL A 157 -0.34 0.89 5.11
C VAL A 157 0.49 0.17 4.07
N LEU A 158 1.63 0.76 3.69
CA LEU A 158 2.71 0.08 3.01
C LEU A 158 3.72 -0.37 4.06
N ARG A 159 3.84 -1.69 4.25
CA ARG A 159 4.75 -2.29 5.23
C ARG A 159 5.98 -2.86 4.54
N ASP A 160 7.15 -2.64 5.13
CA ASP A 160 8.35 -3.43 4.85
C ASP A 160 8.29 -4.73 5.63
N VAL A 161 8.20 -5.85 4.92
CA VAL A 161 8.01 -7.18 5.52
C VAL A 161 9.23 -7.59 6.33
N ASP A 162 10.43 -7.30 5.81
CA ASP A 162 11.69 -7.76 6.38
C ASP A 162 12.14 -6.94 7.59
N ALA A 163 11.80 -5.65 7.59
CA ALA A 163 12.10 -4.74 8.68
C ALA A 163 10.93 -4.58 9.67
N ASN A 164 9.73 -5.05 9.31
CA ASN A 164 8.50 -4.86 10.07
C ASN A 164 8.24 -3.38 10.44
N ILE A 165 8.31 -2.48 9.45
CA ILE A 165 8.06 -1.04 9.65
C ILE A 165 7.04 -0.49 8.66
N VAL A 166 6.35 0.57 9.09
CA VAL A 166 5.48 1.39 8.23
C VAL A 166 6.36 2.26 7.34
N VAL A 167 6.34 2.02 6.03
CA VAL A 167 7.12 2.79 5.05
C VAL A 167 6.39 4.05 4.64
N ASP A 168 5.09 3.92 4.38
CA ASP A 168 4.16 4.99 4.03
C ASP A 168 2.72 4.52 4.28
N TYR A 169 1.74 5.43 4.24
CA TYR A 169 0.33 5.06 4.38
C TYR A 169 -0.62 6.07 3.73
N VAL A 170 -1.80 5.58 3.35
CA VAL A 170 -2.93 6.36 2.84
C VAL A 170 -4.00 6.43 3.92
N THR A 171 -4.30 7.64 4.38
CA THR A 171 -5.44 7.88 5.28
C THR A 171 -6.76 7.77 4.51
N ASN A 172 -7.83 7.32 5.17
CA ASN A 172 -9.16 7.16 4.55
C ASN A 172 -9.10 6.38 3.22
N ALA A 173 -8.37 5.28 3.22
CA ALA A 173 -8.27 4.38 2.08
C ALA A 173 -9.59 3.64 1.84
N LEU A 174 -10.28 3.27 2.92
CA LEU A 174 -11.63 2.75 2.88
C LEU A 174 -12.66 3.90 2.90
N PRO A 175 -13.71 3.86 2.04
CA PRO A 175 -14.81 4.80 2.11
C PRO A 175 -15.49 4.73 3.48
N GLY A 176 -16.08 5.84 3.89
CA GLY A 176 -16.84 5.95 5.15
C GLY A 176 -18.23 5.35 5.02
#